data_AF-A0A7X7UP20-F1
#
_entry.id   AF-A0A7X7UP20-F1
#
_cell.length_a   1.000
_cell.length_b   1.000
_cell.length_c   1.000
_cell.angle_alpha   90.00
_cell.angle_beta   90.00
_cell.angle_gamma   90.00
#
_symmetry.space_group_name_H-M   'P 1'
#
loop_
_entity.id
_entity.type
_entity.pdbx_description
1 polymer ?
#
loop_
_entity_poly.entity_id
_entity_poly.type
_entity_poly.pdbx_seq_one_letter_code
_entity_poly.pdbx_strand_id
1 'polypeptide(L)'
;MHRELLIISEYDPQDIFQGLDHLWLLPPRRLLNKNTAVPDIAFDYLIFSALETLGEVEVLTDGGLVVTNYFFQTSRENFFCVGPLNGSKMSIEKQYERIKEYLRNPI
;
A
#
# COMPACT_ATOMS: atom_id res chain seq x y z
N MET A 1 -8.61 -12.19 -10.86
CA MET A 1 -8.29 -12.79 -9.54
C MET A 1 -8.56 -11.74 -8.47
N HIS A 2 -9.07 -12.10 -7.28
CA HIS A 2 -9.33 -11.14 -6.20
C HIS A 2 -8.45 -11.45 -4.98
N ARG A 3 -8.04 -10.42 -4.23
CA ARG A 3 -7.24 -10.50 -3.01
C ARG A 3 -7.75 -9.48 -1.99
N GLU A 4 -7.75 -9.82 -0.70
CA GLU A 4 -8.03 -8.83 0.34
C GLU A 4 -6.97 -7.72 0.33
N LEU A 5 -5.68 -8.08 0.27
CA LEU A 5 -4.56 -7.15 0.31
C LEU A 5 -3.61 -7.32 -0.87
N LEU A 6 -3.41 -6.27 -1.66
CA LEU A 6 -2.36 -6.19 -2.67
C LEU A 6 -1.20 -5.34 -2.18
N ILE A 7 0.02 -5.87 -2.26
CA ILE A 7 1.25 -5.17 -1.86
C ILE A 7 2.14 -5.04 -3.10
N ILE A 8 2.34 -3.80 -3.57
CA ILE A 8 3.24 -3.49 -4.69
C ILE A 8 4.40 -2.67 -4.13
N SER A 9 5.49 -3.35 -3.79
CA SER A 9 6.58 -2.73 -3.02
C SER A 9 7.92 -3.41 -3.30
N GLU A 10 8.99 -2.62 -3.37
CA GLU A 10 10.39 -3.12 -3.37
C GLU A 10 10.76 -3.77 -2.03
N TYR A 11 9.96 -3.55 -0.99
CA TYR A 11 10.22 -4.05 0.35
C TYR A 11 9.37 -5.28 0.66
N ASP A 12 10.04 -6.41 0.86
CA ASP A 12 9.41 -7.67 1.24
C ASP A 12 8.67 -7.53 2.59
N PRO A 13 7.35 -7.78 2.65
CA PRO A 13 6.60 -7.76 3.91
C PRO A 13 6.91 -8.98 4.82
N GLN A 14 7.68 -9.95 4.35
CA GLN A 14 7.99 -11.20 5.05
C GLN A 14 6.71 -11.86 5.57
N ASP A 15 6.70 -12.25 6.84
CA ASP A 15 5.59 -12.94 7.49
C ASP A 15 4.58 -11.98 8.15
N ILE A 16 4.74 -10.66 7.97
CA ILE A 16 3.91 -9.66 8.68
C ILE A 16 2.43 -9.87 8.38
N PHE A 17 2.05 -10.07 7.12
CA PHE A 17 0.64 -10.23 6.73
C PHE A 17 0.17 -11.71 6.74
N GLN A 18 0.87 -12.61 7.45
CA GLN A 18 0.37 -13.96 7.68
C GLN A 18 -1.03 -13.93 8.32
N GLY A 19 -1.95 -14.70 7.73
CA GLY A 19 -3.35 -14.78 8.12
C GLY A 19 -4.30 -13.84 7.37
N LEU A 20 -3.80 -12.99 6.46
CA LEU A 20 -4.60 -12.22 5.50
C LEU A 20 -4.44 -12.78 4.09
N ASP A 21 -5.50 -12.74 3.28
CA ASP A 21 -5.40 -13.10 1.85
C ASP A 21 -4.67 -12.01 1.08
N HIS A 22 -3.34 -12.12 1.01
CA HIS A 22 -2.49 -11.11 0.41
C HIS A 22 -1.67 -11.63 -0.76
N LEU A 23 -1.30 -10.71 -1.64
CA LEU A 23 -0.36 -10.94 -2.72
C LEU A 23 0.69 -9.82 -2.72
N TRP A 24 1.96 -10.21 -2.59
CA TRP A 24 3.08 -9.30 -2.76
C TRP A 24 3.68 -9.40 -4.15
N LEU A 25 3.92 -8.25 -4.77
CA LEU A 25 4.52 -8.10 -6.09
C LEU A 25 5.60 -7.02 -6.05
N LEU A 26 6.69 -7.27 -6.77
CA LEU A 26 7.71 -6.24 -7.04
C LEU A 26 7.21 -5.25 -8.11
N PRO A 27 7.54 -3.96 -8.00
CA PRO A 27 7.42 -3.00 -9.09
C PRO A 27 8.23 -3.39 -10.35
N PRO A 28 7.91 -2.86 -11.55
CA PRO A 28 6.78 -1.97 -11.83
C PRO A 28 5.48 -2.75 -12.01
N ARG A 29 4.44 -2.34 -11.27
CA ARG A 29 3.04 -2.76 -11.47
C ARG A 29 2.19 -1.51 -11.30
N ARG A 30 1.15 -1.36 -12.12
CA ARG A 30 0.30 -0.17 -12.10
C ARG A 30 -1.15 -0.52 -11.88
N LEU A 31 -1.87 0.40 -11.27
CA LEU A 31 -3.31 0.37 -11.20
C LEU A 31 -3.92 0.64 -12.57
N LEU A 32 -4.93 -0.15 -12.91
CA LEU A 32 -5.86 0.13 -14.01
C LEU A 32 -6.98 1.06 -13.55
N ASN A 33 -7.35 0.97 -12.28
CA ASN A 33 -8.36 1.80 -11.61
C ASN A 33 -8.17 1.70 -10.08
N LYS A 34 -9.12 2.28 -9.31
CA LYS A 34 -9.05 2.36 -7.84
C LYS A 34 -8.98 1.02 -7.10
N ASN A 35 -9.32 -0.10 -7.71
CA ASN A 35 -9.38 -1.41 -7.06
C ASN A 35 -8.90 -2.56 -7.94
N THR A 36 -8.18 -2.25 -9.02
CA THR A 36 -7.67 -3.24 -9.97
C THR A 36 -6.27 -2.87 -10.43
N ALA A 37 -5.34 -3.81 -10.38
CA ALA A 37 -3.96 -3.68 -10.87
C ALA A 37 -3.69 -4.59 -12.07
N VAL A 38 -2.69 -4.26 -12.89
CA VAL A 38 -2.25 -5.11 -14.01
C VAL A 38 -1.66 -6.44 -13.49
N PRO A 39 -2.05 -7.61 -14.04
CA PRO A 39 -2.95 -7.84 -15.18
C PRO A 39 -4.35 -8.32 -14.76
N ASP A 40 -5.18 -7.46 -14.17
CA ASP A 40 -6.55 -7.76 -13.69
C ASP A 40 -6.62 -8.47 -12.32
N ILE A 41 -5.82 -7.96 -11.38
CA ILE A 41 -5.87 -8.32 -9.96
C ILE A 41 -6.77 -7.31 -9.26
N ALA A 42 -7.97 -7.74 -8.87
CA ALA A 42 -8.87 -6.95 -8.04
C ALA A 42 -8.45 -7.05 -6.57
N PHE A 43 -8.62 -5.98 -5.80
CA PHE A 43 -8.25 -5.95 -4.38
C PHE A 43 -9.12 -5.01 -3.54
N ASP A 44 -9.15 -5.24 -2.22
CA ASP A 44 -9.82 -4.35 -1.25
C ASP A 44 -8.87 -3.28 -0.69
N TYR A 45 -7.64 -3.68 -0.37
CA TYR A 45 -6.59 -2.82 0.16
C TYR A 45 -5.33 -2.83 -0.71
N LEU A 46 -4.65 -1.68 -0.78
CA LEU A 46 -3.38 -1.53 -1.49
C LEU A 46 -2.31 -1.00 -0.54
N ILE A 47 -1.15 -1.66 -0.50
CA ILE A 47 0.08 -1.06 0.01
C ILE A 47 1.03 -0.82 -1.16
N PHE A 48 1.54 0.40 -1.32
CA PHE A 48 2.48 0.76 -2.38
C PHE A 48 3.71 1.48 -1.84
N SER A 49 4.83 1.37 -2.56
CA SER A 49 6.09 2.08 -2.23
C SER A 49 6.59 3.04 -3.32
N ALA A 50 5.86 3.17 -4.43
CA ALA A 50 6.26 3.95 -5.59
C ALA A 50 5.04 4.62 -6.24
N LEU A 51 5.13 5.92 -6.57
CA LEU A 51 4.02 6.71 -7.15
C LEU A 51 3.57 6.15 -8.49
N GLU A 52 4.49 5.59 -9.26
CA GLU A 52 4.21 4.98 -10.56
C GLU A 52 3.18 3.85 -10.46
N THR A 53 3.06 3.24 -9.27
CA THR A 53 2.05 2.22 -8.98
C THR A 53 0.64 2.75 -9.18
N LEU A 54 0.40 4.00 -8.81
CA LEU A 54 -0.95 4.57 -8.78
C LEU A 54 -1.53 4.83 -10.17
N GLY A 55 -0.68 4.92 -11.22
CA GLY A 55 -1.15 5.24 -12.57
C GLY A 55 -1.88 6.58 -12.59
N GLU A 56 -3.17 6.56 -12.92
CA GLU A 56 -4.04 7.75 -12.93
C GLU A 56 -4.68 8.06 -11.57
N VAL A 57 -4.50 7.20 -10.55
CA VAL A 57 -5.06 7.42 -9.22
C VAL A 57 -4.26 8.47 -8.46
N GLU A 58 -4.88 9.61 -8.18
CA GLU A 58 -4.21 10.71 -7.46
C GLU A 58 -4.30 10.53 -5.93
N VAL A 59 -3.22 10.82 -5.22
CA VAL A 59 -3.15 10.93 -3.75
C VAL A 59 -2.63 12.32 -3.37
N LEU A 60 -2.96 12.81 -2.17
CA LEU A 60 -2.40 14.06 -1.67
C LEU A 60 -0.89 13.93 -1.46
N THR A 61 -0.13 14.87 -2.01
CA THR A 61 1.32 14.96 -1.84
C THR A 61 1.72 16.36 -1.35
N ASP A 62 2.74 16.42 -0.49
CA ASP A 62 3.38 17.67 -0.05
C ASP A 62 4.89 17.55 -0.20
N GLY A 63 5.51 18.50 -0.91
CA GLY A 63 6.95 18.46 -1.20
C GLY A 63 7.44 17.20 -1.93
N GLY A 64 6.57 16.53 -2.70
CA GLY A 64 6.87 15.26 -3.39
C GLY A 64 6.73 14.01 -2.51
N LEU A 65 6.31 14.16 -1.25
CA LEU A 65 6.03 13.07 -0.34
C LEU A 65 4.53 12.80 -0.29
N VAL A 66 4.13 11.53 -0.21
CA VAL A 66 2.73 11.16 -0.03
C VAL A 66 2.30 11.47 1.40
N VAL A 67 1.24 12.26 1.54
CA VAL A 67 0.67 12.60 2.84
C VAL A 67 -0.11 11.39 3.36
N THR A 68 0.26 10.92 4.54
CA THR A 68 -0.39 9.77 5.19
C THR A 68 -0.79 10.06 6.63
N ASN A 69 -1.78 9.32 7.14
CA ASN A 69 -2.14 9.32 8.55
C ASN A 69 -1.18 8.44 9.41
N TYR A 70 -1.51 8.24 10.68
CA TYR A 70 -0.74 7.42 11.63
C TYR A 70 -0.51 5.98 11.16
N PHE A 71 -1.49 5.40 10.46
CA PHE A 71 -1.48 4.04 9.91
C PHE A 71 -0.91 3.97 8.50
N PHE A 72 -0.30 5.05 8.00
CA PHE A 72 0.21 5.17 6.64
C PHE A 72 -0.85 5.15 5.54
N GLN A 73 -2.13 5.30 5.90
CA GLN A 73 -3.21 5.44 4.92
C GLN A 73 -3.12 6.83 4.27
N THR A 74 -3.25 6.87 2.95
CA THR A 74 -3.23 8.10 2.15
C THR A 74 -4.58 8.82 2.19
N SER A 75 -4.72 9.90 1.41
CA SER A 75 -6.01 10.54 1.18
C SER A 75 -7.03 9.68 0.42
N ARG A 76 -6.59 8.55 -0.16
CA ARG A 76 -7.46 7.52 -0.72
C ARG A 76 -7.69 6.45 0.33
N GLU A 77 -8.96 6.19 0.60
CA GLU A 77 -9.37 5.09 1.47
C GLU A 77 -8.76 3.78 0.97
N ASN A 78 -8.37 2.94 1.92
CA ASN A 78 -7.74 1.62 1.71
C ASN A 78 -6.38 1.61 0.99
N PHE A 79 -5.79 2.78 0.71
CA PHE A 79 -4.47 2.90 0.09
C PHE A 79 -3.46 3.32 1.14
N PHE A 80 -2.39 2.54 1.28
CA PHE A 80 -1.32 2.78 2.24
C PHE A 80 0.01 2.97 1.52
N CYS A 81 0.79 3.96 1.94
CA CYS A 81 2.09 4.26 1.37
C CYS A 81 3.19 3.86 2.35
N VAL A 82 4.14 3.04 1.92
CA VAL A 82 5.30 2.65 2.74
C VAL A 82 6.62 3.15 2.14
N GLY A 83 7.65 3.19 2.99
CA GLY A 83 9.00 3.57 2.59
C GLY A 83 9.23 5.07 2.55
N PRO A 84 10.37 5.51 1.99
CA PRO A 84 10.78 6.92 2.01
C PRO A 84 9.76 7.86 1.36
N LEU A 85 8.90 7.33 0.48
CA LEU A 85 7.88 8.08 -0.22
C LEU A 85 6.85 8.76 0.71
N ASN A 86 6.63 8.22 1.92
CA ASN A 86 5.74 8.83 2.91
C ASN A 86 6.46 9.77 3.91
N GLY A 87 7.77 9.99 3.76
CA GLY A 87 8.56 10.87 4.63
C GLY A 87 8.82 10.34 6.05
N SER A 88 8.36 9.15 6.39
CA SER A 88 8.53 8.57 7.72
C SER A 88 9.97 8.12 7.97
N LYS A 89 10.47 8.36 9.19
CA LYS A 89 11.75 7.82 9.68
C LYS A 89 11.62 6.40 10.25
N MET A 90 10.42 5.83 10.23
CA MET A 90 10.14 4.49 10.74
C MET A 90 10.73 3.42 9.80
N SER A 91 11.27 2.33 10.36
CA SER A 91 11.70 1.17 9.57
C SER A 91 10.52 0.56 8.81
N ILE A 92 10.77 0.00 7.63
CA ILE A 92 9.71 -0.56 6.77
C ILE A 92 8.85 -1.60 7.52
N GLU A 93 9.50 -2.51 8.25
CA GLU A 93 8.85 -3.52 9.07
C GLU A 93 7.82 -2.90 10.03
N LYS A 94 8.19 -1.84 10.75
CA LYS A 94 7.27 -1.13 11.66
C LYS A 94 6.15 -0.41 10.91
N GLN A 95 6.40 0.06 9.68
CA GLN A 95 5.35 0.64 8.87
C GLN A 95 4.30 -0.40 8.48
N TYR A 96 4.74 -1.59 8.03
CA TYR A 96 3.85 -2.70 7.74
C TYR A 96 3.07 -3.20 8.96
N GLU A 97 3.71 -3.31 10.13
CA GLU A 97 3.02 -3.70 11.37
C GLU A 97 1.92 -2.70 11.74
N ARG A 98 2.14 -1.38 11.58
CA ARG A 98 1.07 -0.39 11.78
C ARG A 98 -0.08 -0.53 10.81
N ILE A 99 0.20 -0.84 9.54
CA ILE A 99 -0.86 -1.08 8.56
C ILE A 99 -1.64 -2.34 8.95
N LYS A 100 -0.97 -3.40 9.37
CA LYS A 100 -1.61 -4.64 9.84
C LYS A 100 -2.49 -4.40 11.07
N GLU A 101 -2.07 -3.55 12.01
CA GLU A 101 -2.90 -3.14 13.16
C GLU A 101 -4.23 -2.54 12.70
N TYR A 102 -4.20 -1.65 11.70
CA TYR A 102 -5.41 -1.08 11.10
C TYR A 102 -6.28 -2.14 10.43
N LEU A 103 -5.69 -3.03 9.61
CA LEU A 103 -6.45 -4.05 8.87
C LEU A 103 -7.15 -5.06 9.79
N ARG A 104 -6.59 -5.34 10.97
CA ARG A 104 -7.20 -6.25 11.95
C ARG A 104 -8.35 -5.62 12.74
N ASN A 105 -8.35 -4.31 12.91
CA ASN A 105 -9.38 -3.56 13.64
C ASN A 105 -9.61 -2.19 12.97
N PRO A 106 -10.33 -2.15 11.83
CA PRO A 106 -10.64 -0.88 11.18
C PRO A 106 -11.53 -0.04 12.09
N ILE A 107 -11.12 1.21 12.34
CA ILE A 107 -11.85 2.19 13.18
C ILE A 107 -12.99 2.82 12.40
#